data_AF-A0A2E6LSK9-F1
#
_entry.id   AF-A0A2E6LSK9-F1
#
_cell.length_a   1.000
_cell.length_b   1.000
_cell.length_c   1.000
_cell.angle_alpha   90.00
_cell.angle_beta   90.00
_cell.angle_gamma   90.00
#
_symmetry.space_group_name_H-M   'P 1'
#
loop_
_entity.id
_entity.type
_entity.pdbx_description
1 polymer ?
#
loop_
_entity_poly.entity_id
_entity_poly.type
_entity_poly.pdbx_seq_one_letter_code
_entity_poly.pdbx_strand_id
1 'polypeptide(L)' 'MRTTVAIDDDVLDAARKLAAARDQSLGQVVSELMRRGLALRTDHPADKGGFPTFEVRDDSPPVTLEDVKRDEDEPD' A
#
# COMPACT_ATOMS: atom_id res chain seq x y z
N MET A 1 -4.19 7.86 22.45
CA MET A 1 -2.97 8.07 23.27
C MET A 1 -2.23 9.28 22.72
N ARG A 2 -1.60 10.11 23.56
CA ARG A 2 -0.78 11.25 23.12
C ARG A 2 0.70 10.88 23.28
N THR A 3 1.44 10.93 22.18
CA THR A 3 2.85 10.54 22.11
C THR A 3 3.63 11.65 21.40
N THR A 4 4.83 11.95 21.88
CA THR A 4 5.76 12.84 21.19
C THR A 4 6.70 12.00 20.32
N VAL A 5 6.78 12.32 19.04
CA VAL A 5 7.67 11.66 18.07
C VAL A 5 8.53 12.72 17.38
N ALA A 6 9.77 12.40 17.09
CA ALA A 6 10.60 13.21 16.20
C ALA A 6 10.21 12.90 14.75
N ILE A 7 10.05 13.94 13.93
CA ILE A 7 9.70 13.85 12.51
C ILE A 7 10.53 14.91 11.79
N ASP A 8 11.06 14.58 10.61
CA ASP A 8 11.80 15.53 9.77
C ASP A 8 10.90 16.68 9.29
N ASP A 9 11.48 17.86 9.10
CA ASP A 9 10.74 19.10 8.80
C ASP A 9 9.97 19.01 7.47
N ASP A 10 10.55 18.36 6.47
CA ASP A 10 9.92 18.15 5.15
C ASP A 10 8.68 17.24 5.24
N VAL A 11 8.75 16.19 6.05
CA VAL A 11 7.63 15.29 6.34
C VAL A 11 6.53 16.02 7.11
N LEU A 12 6.90 16.85 8.10
CA LEU A 12 5.94 17.65 8.86
C LEU A 12 5.19 18.64 7.94
N ASP A 13 5.90 19.30 7.03
CA ASP A 13 5.30 20.21 6.05
C ASP A 13 4.36 19.50 5.08
N ALA A 14 4.74 18.32 4.59
CA ALA A 14 3.88 17.49 3.76
C ALA A 14 2.60 17.07 4.50
N ALA A 15 2.74 16.64 5.76
CA ALA A 15 1.61 16.24 6.59
C ALA A 15 0.64 17.40 6.86
N ARG A 16 1.16 18.63 7.07
CA ARG A 16 0.32 19.84 7.23
C ARG A 16 -0.49 20.16 5.98
N LYS A 17 0.14 20.11 4.81
CA LYS A 17 -0.53 20.35 3.52
C LYS A 17 -1.64 19.31 3.30
N LEU A 18 -1.37 18.05 3.62
CA LEU A 18 -2.34 16.97 3.50
C LEU A 18 -3.51 17.12 4.48
N ALA A 19 -3.23 17.51 5.72
CA ALA A 19 -4.25 17.78 6.73
C ALA A 19 -5.19 18.92 6.31
N ALA A 20 -4.64 20.02 5.77
CA ALA A 20 -5.43 21.11 5.23
C ALA A 20 -6.29 20.67 4.03
N ALA A 21 -5.73 19.89 3.11
CA ALA A 21 -6.46 19.39 1.94
C ALA A 21 -7.60 18.42 2.29
N ARG A 22 -7.50 17.71 3.42
CA ARG A 22 -8.49 16.72 3.87
C ARG A 22 -9.47 17.23 4.93
N ASP A 23 -9.32 18.48 5.37
CA ASP A 23 -10.04 19.05 6.53
C ASP A 23 -9.96 18.15 7.78
N GLN A 24 -8.74 17.69 8.09
CA GLN A 24 -8.45 16.80 9.21
C GLN A 24 -7.38 17.41 10.12
N SER A 25 -7.36 17.00 11.40
CA SER A 25 -6.27 17.40 12.28
C SER A 25 -4.93 16.76 11.87
N LEU A 26 -3.82 17.46 12.09
CA LEU A 26 -2.47 16.94 11.83
C LEU A 26 -2.24 15.59 12.54
N GLY A 27 -2.71 15.47 13.78
CA GLY A 27 -2.59 14.22 14.55
C GLY A 27 -3.35 13.04 13.94
N GLN A 28 -4.53 13.28 13.34
CA GLN A 28 -5.29 12.23 12.63
C GLN A 28 -4.54 11.78 11.38
N VAL A 29 -4.07 12.72 10.56
CA VAL A 29 -3.33 12.42 9.32
C VAL A 29 -2.03 11.68 9.62
N VAL A 30 -1.22 12.15 10.58
CA VAL A 30 0.02 11.48 10.97
C VAL A 30 -0.27 10.07 11.50
N SER A 31 -1.30 9.91 12.34
CA SER A 31 -1.67 8.59 12.87
C SER A 31 -2.14 7.62 11.78
N GLU A 32 -2.87 8.12 10.78
CA GLU A 32 -3.28 7.35 9.60
C GLU A 32 -2.08 6.94 8.74
N LEU A 33 -1.17 7.88 8.43
CA LEU A 33 0.04 7.60 7.65
C LEU A 33 0.93 6.57 8.36
N MET A 34 1.10 6.69 9.67
CA MET A 34 1.82 5.68 10.47
C MET A 34 1.14 4.31 10.39
N ARG A 35 -0.20 4.23 10.51
CA ARG A 35 -0.93 2.96 10.34
C ARG A 35 -0.71 2.36 8.95
N ARG A 36 -0.77 3.15 7.89
CA ARG A 36 -0.51 2.70 6.51
C ARG A 36 0.93 2.18 6.36
N GLY A 37 1.92 2.92 6.86
CA GLY A 37 3.33 2.52 6.82
C GLY A 37 3.63 1.26 7.64
N LEU A 38 2.93 1.06 8.75
CA LEU A 38 3.03 -0.15 9.57
C LEU A 38 2.29 -1.34 8.96
N ALA A 39 1.19 -1.11 8.23
CA ALA A 39 0.49 -2.15 7.48
C ALA A 39 1.33 -2.66 6.29
N LEU A 40 2.22 -1.83 5.73
CA LEU A 40 3.19 -2.16 4.68
C LEU A 40 4.34 -3.09 5.15
N ARG A 41 4.14 -3.88 6.20
CA ARG A 41 5.12 -4.87 6.65
C ARG A 41 4.45 -6.24 6.82
N THR A 42 4.47 -7.05 5.76
CA THR A 42 4.97 -8.46 5.77
C THR A 42 4.85 -9.18 4.43
N ASP A 43 4.30 -8.58 3.39
CA ASP A 43 4.35 -9.11 2.03
C ASP A 43 5.63 -8.61 1.33
N HIS A 44 6.79 -9.06 1.82
CA HIS A 44 7.86 -9.22 0.83
C HIS A 44 7.29 -10.25 -0.15
N PRO A 45 7.13 -9.92 -1.44
CA PRO A 45 6.68 -10.91 -2.39
C PRO A 45 7.61 -12.10 -2.21
N ALA A 46 7.05 -13.28 -1.91
CA ALA A 46 7.85 -14.43 -1.53
C ALA A 46 8.94 -14.60 -2.58
N ASP A 47 10.20 -14.54 -2.16
CA ASP A 47 11.30 -14.68 -3.09
C ASP A 47 11.44 -16.18 -3.40
N LYS A 48 11.06 -16.55 -4.62
CA LYS A 48 11.30 -17.89 -5.15
C LYS A 48 12.25 -17.77 -6.34
N GLY A 49 13.55 -17.75 -6.06
CA GLY A 49 14.59 -17.77 -7.08
C GLY A 49 14.89 -16.40 -7.70
N GLY A 50 14.76 -15.32 -6.94
CA GLY A 50 15.05 -13.94 -7.34
C GLY A 50 13.87 -13.21 -7.98
N PHE A 51 12.69 -13.81 -7.99
CA PHE A 51 11.48 -13.21 -8.54
C PHE A 51 10.50 -12.85 -7.42
N PRO A 52 9.90 -11.64 -7.46
CA PRO A 52 8.81 -11.31 -6.56
C PRO A 52 7.60 -12.19 -6.88
N THR A 53 7.19 -13.04 -5.93
CA THR A 53 5.95 -13.82 -6.04
C THR A 53 4.91 -13.35 -5.04
N PHE A 54 3.63 -13.59 -5.31
CA PHE A 54 2.55 -13.30 -4.37
C PHE A 54 1.91 -14.61 -3.92
N GLU A 55 1.34 -14.61 -2.72
CA GLU A 55 0.60 -15.76 -2.24
C GLU A 55 -0.74 -15.88 -2.99
N VAL A 56 -1.00 -17.06 -3.54
CA VAL A 56 -2.30 -17.44 -4.09
C VAL A 56 -2.90 -18.52 -3.18
N ARG A 57 -4.22 -18.58 -3.09
CA ARG A 57 -4.88 -19.68 -2.37
C ARG A 57 -4.57 -21.00 -3.07
N ASP A 58 -4.45 -22.10 -2.33
CA ASP A 58 -4.16 -23.44 -2.89
C ASP A 58 -5.19 -23.91 -3.94
N ASP A 59 -6.41 -23.37 -3.89
CA ASP A 59 -7.52 -23.65 -4.81
C ASP A 59 -7.59 -22.69 -6.01
N SER A 60 -6.61 -21.80 -6.17
CA SER A 60 -6.59 -20.83 -7.27
C SER A 60 -6.30 -21.54 -8.60
N PRO A 61 -7.14 -21.37 -9.64
CA PRO A 61 -6.87 -21.95 -10.94
C PRO A 61 -5.63 -21.31 -11.57
N PRO A 62 -4.85 -22.05 -12.37
CA PRO A 62 -3.74 -21.47 -13.11
C PRO A 62 -4.28 -20.48 -14.14
N VAL A 63 -3.57 -19.36 -14.33
CA VAL A 63 -3.84 -18.43 -15.44
C VAL A 63 -3.42 -19.12 -16.74
N THR A 64 -4.36 -19.25 -17.68
CA THR A 64 -4.13 -19.91 -18.96
C THR A 64 -4.01 -18.90 -20.12
N LEU A 65 -3.57 -19.38 -21.28
CA LEU A 65 -3.55 -18.57 -22.50
C LEU A 65 -4.96 -18.14 -22.94
N GLU A 66 -5.99 -18.95 -22.65
CA GLU A 66 -7.37 -18.61 -22.98
C GLU A 66 -7.87 -17.42 -22.15
N ASP A 67 -7.45 -17.35 -20.87
CA ASP A 67 -7.76 -16.22 -20.00
C ASP A 67 -7.15 -14.92 -20.53
N VAL A 68 -5.87 -14.96 -20.94
CA VAL A 68 -5.17 -13.79 -21.50
C VAL A 68 -5.87 -13.29 -22.76
N LYS A 69 -6.22 -14.20 -23.69
CA LYS A 69 -6.89 -13.82 -24.95
C LYS A 69 -8.26 -13.21 -24.73
N ARG A 70 -9.04 -13.73 -23.76
CA ARG A 70 -10.35 -13.19 -23.42
C ARG A 70 -10.25 -11.73 -22.95
N ASP A 71 -9.27 -11.45 -22.11
CA ASP A 71 -9.14 -10.14 -21.46
C ASP A 71 -8.45 -9.11 -22.39
N GLU A 72 -7.63 -9.53 -23.37
CA GLU A 72 -7.07 -8.65 -24.42
C GLU A 72 -8.11 -8.12 -25.42
N ASP A 73 -9.17 -8.88 -25.68
CA ASP A 73 -10.23 -8.55 -26.65
C ASP A 73 -11.33 -7.65 -26.04
N GLU A 74 -11.29 -7.38 -24.73
CA GLU A 74 -12.28 -6.55 -24.05
C GLU A 74 -11.81 -5.07 -24.01
N PRO A 75 -12.45 -4.15 -24.76
CA PRO A 75 -12.10 -2.73 -24.70
C PRO A 75 -12.60 -2.10 -23.39
N ASP A 76 -11.75 -1.28 -22.75
CA ASP A 76 -12.07 -0.42 -21.59
C ASP A 76 -13.38 0.38 -21.76
#